data_AF-A0A368G4X1-F1
#
_entry.id   AF-A0A368G4X1-F1
#
_cell.length_a   1.000
_cell.length_b   1.000
_cell.length_c   1.000
_cell.angle_alpha   90.00
_cell.angle_beta   90.00
_cell.angle_gamma   90.00
#
_symmetry.space_group_name_H-M   'P 1'
#
loop_
_entity.id
_entity.type
_entity.pdbx_description
1 polymer ?
#
loop_
_entity_poly.entity_id
_entity_poly.type
_entity_poly.pdbx_seq_one_letter_code
_entity_poly.pdbx_strand_id
1 'polypeptide(L)'
;MVSLPAKVFGITLAWISLLLCTWIWSSDFSQHSGHRSMPVQTGSLHTANRTSREIIVRVKNGSYDTSPFGKSRLVPPFFRYKEEFQVAPKYRLSSCLIEKVMTTITEAIFCYITNTTEFMANQRTISTEVYAKRFCADQNAVLWYDLLQDVVEESRIQYSVVRDPIDRFLSGFVDKCIKYGYCNFTDHFDEYIIVRYRKGPHGVSQVADELDSIFLRAGIPYDIRKEIHEQLLSELYLNILGCTSF
;
A
#
# COMPACT_ATOMS: atom_id res chain seq x y z
N MET A 1 22.85 65.43 -46.74
CA MET A 1 22.30 64.28 -47.52
C MET A 1 23.51 63.44 -47.89
N VAL A 2 23.72 62.24 -47.38
CA VAL A 2 22.90 61.02 -47.54
C VAL A 2 23.06 60.13 -46.31
N SER A 3 21.94 59.67 -45.74
CA SER A 3 21.89 58.63 -44.69
C SER A 3 21.83 57.24 -45.33
N LEU A 4 22.74 56.34 -44.98
CA LEU A 4 22.62 54.92 -45.34
C LEU A 4 21.64 54.20 -44.37
N PRO A 5 20.88 53.20 -44.84
CA PRO A 5 19.79 52.60 -44.09
C PRO A 5 20.27 51.52 -43.11
N ALA A 6 19.69 51.54 -41.91
CA ALA A 6 19.92 50.64 -40.77
C ALA A 6 19.40 49.18 -40.98
N LYS A 7 19.37 48.67 -42.22
CA LYS A 7 18.88 47.31 -42.52
C LYS A 7 19.98 46.26 -42.73
N VAL A 8 21.26 46.65 -42.76
CA VAL A 8 22.37 45.70 -42.98
C VAL A 8 22.90 45.08 -41.68
N PHE A 9 22.70 45.73 -40.53
CA PHE A 9 23.22 45.24 -39.24
C PHE A 9 22.36 44.16 -38.57
N GLY A 10 21.09 44.01 -38.96
CA GLY A 10 20.19 42.99 -38.38
C GLY A 10 20.37 41.59 -38.95
N ILE A 11 20.90 41.47 -40.17
CA ILE A 11 21.02 40.18 -40.87
C ILE A 11 22.29 39.45 -40.40
N THR A 12 23.38 40.16 -40.10
CA THR A 12 24.65 39.54 -39.65
C THR A 12 24.56 38.94 -38.25
N LEU A 13 23.76 39.52 -37.34
CA LEU A 13 23.55 38.97 -35.99
C LEU A 13 22.65 37.72 -35.98
N ALA A 14 21.69 37.62 -36.90
CA ALA A 14 20.82 36.45 -37.02
C ALA A 14 21.57 35.20 -37.49
N TRP A 15 22.54 35.34 -38.41
CA TRP A 15 23.37 34.21 -38.88
C TRP A 15 24.38 33.73 -37.82
N ILE A 16 24.93 34.63 -37.00
CA ILE A 16 25.84 34.26 -35.90
C ILE A 16 25.08 33.52 -34.79
N SER A 17 23.82 33.88 -34.51
CA SER A 17 22.97 33.19 -33.53
C SER A 17 22.52 31.80 -34.01
N LEU A 18 22.23 31.64 -35.31
CA LEU A 18 21.92 30.33 -35.91
C LEU A 18 23.13 29.39 -35.96
N LEU A 19 24.34 29.91 -36.25
CA LEU A 19 25.58 29.11 -36.26
C LEU A 19 26.00 28.66 -34.84
N LEU A 20 25.80 29.51 -33.81
CA LEU A 20 26.03 29.14 -32.41
C LEU A 20 25.00 28.12 -31.90
N CYS A 21 23.74 28.19 -32.33
CA CYS A 21 22.74 27.18 -31.98
C CYS A 21 23.05 25.81 -32.60
N THR A 22 23.56 25.75 -33.84
CA THR A 22 23.96 24.46 -34.45
C THR A 22 25.23 23.87 -33.81
N TRP A 23 26.17 24.71 -33.36
CA TRP A 23 27.37 24.22 -32.66
C TRP A 23 27.07 23.71 -31.26
N ILE A 24 26.23 24.43 -30.48
CA ILE A 24 25.79 23.99 -29.15
C ILE A 24 24.95 22.70 -29.25
N TRP A 25 24.12 22.56 -30.28
CA TRP A 25 23.34 21.33 -30.49
C TRP A 25 24.18 20.14 -31.01
N SER A 26 25.30 20.39 -31.68
CA SER A 26 26.23 19.33 -32.12
C SER A 26 27.17 18.84 -31.02
N SER A 27 27.49 19.69 -30.02
CA SER A 27 28.35 19.32 -28.89
C SER A 27 27.61 18.59 -27.76
N ASP A 28 26.29 18.74 -27.64
CA ASP A 28 25.48 17.97 -26.67
C ASP A 28 24.92 16.65 -27.26
N PHE A 29 25.00 16.45 -28.58
CA PHE A 29 24.53 15.22 -29.25
C PHE A 29 25.62 14.14 -29.39
N SER A 30 26.81 14.35 -28.83
CA SER A 30 27.90 13.35 -28.83
C SER A 30 28.37 13.01 -27.42
N GLN A 31 27.44 12.68 -26.53
CA GLN A 31 27.74 11.80 -25.40
C GLN A 31 26.43 11.21 -24.86
N HIS A 32 26.31 9.89 -24.98
CA HIS A 32 25.28 8.98 -24.40
C HIS A 32 24.30 8.34 -25.39
N SER A 33 24.76 8.00 -26.60
CA SER A 33 24.38 6.74 -27.27
C SER A 33 25.13 5.54 -26.66
N GLY A 34 25.17 5.49 -25.33
CA GLY A 34 25.56 4.30 -24.59
C GLY A 34 24.28 3.66 -24.09
N HIS A 35 23.89 2.53 -24.68
CA HIS A 35 23.16 1.51 -23.93
C HIS A 35 24.08 1.05 -22.80
N ARG A 36 24.24 1.90 -21.78
CA ARG A 36 24.80 1.48 -20.50
C ARG A 36 23.64 0.74 -19.86
N SER A 37 23.55 -0.56 -20.17
CA SER A 37 22.88 -1.50 -19.29
C SER A 37 23.39 -1.14 -17.90
N MET A 38 22.51 -0.57 -17.06
CA MET A 38 22.84 -0.45 -15.65
C MET A 38 23.24 -1.87 -15.26
N PRO A 39 24.43 -2.07 -14.65
CA PRO A 39 24.70 -3.36 -14.07
C PRO A 39 23.53 -3.57 -13.11
N VAL A 40 22.68 -4.55 -13.44
CA VAL A 40 21.78 -5.13 -12.46
C VAL A 40 22.75 -5.59 -11.40
N GLN A 41 22.91 -4.79 -10.34
CA GLN A 41 23.40 -5.33 -9.11
C GLN A 41 22.41 -6.44 -8.86
N THR A 42 22.87 -7.68 -8.99
CA THR A 42 22.23 -8.84 -8.40
C THR A 42 22.34 -8.62 -6.89
N GLY A 43 21.66 -7.59 -6.39
CA GLY A 43 21.24 -7.52 -5.00
C GLY A 43 20.49 -8.81 -4.82
N SER A 44 20.97 -9.63 -3.89
CA SER A 44 20.39 -10.92 -3.56
C SER A 44 18.88 -10.77 -3.57
N LEU A 45 18.22 -11.34 -4.60
CA LEU A 45 16.77 -11.45 -4.60
C LEU A 45 16.49 -12.23 -3.32
N HIS A 46 15.94 -11.55 -2.31
CA HIS A 46 15.69 -12.13 -0.99
C HIS A 46 14.61 -13.20 -1.14
N THR A 47 15.04 -14.34 -1.67
CA THR A 47 14.35 -15.61 -1.61
C THR A 47 14.15 -15.88 -0.13
N ALA A 48 12.99 -16.41 0.29
CA ALA A 48 12.67 -16.66 1.69
C ALA A 48 13.91 -17.18 2.45
N ASN A 49 14.53 -16.28 3.24
CA ASN A 49 15.80 -16.55 3.92
C ASN A 49 15.55 -17.70 4.92
N ARG A 50 16.61 -18.39 5.34
CA ARG A 50 16.57 -19.46 6.34
C ARG A 50 15.69 -19.08 7.54
N THR A 51 15.83 -17.84 8.02
CA THR A 51 15.03 -17.26 9.09
C THR A 51 13.53 -17.19 8.77
N SER A 52 13.15 -16.80 7.56
CA SER A 52 11.74 -16.76 7.12
C SER A 52 11.13 -18.16 7.06
N ARG A 53 11.90 -19.15 6.61
CA ARG A 53 11.45 -20.56 6.59
C ARG A 53 11.26 -21.10 8.00
N GLU A 54 12.20 -20.81 8.91
CA GLU A 54 12.10 -21.16 10.33
C GLU A 54 10.89 -20.50 11.00
N ILE A 55 10.58 -19.25 10.66
CA ILE A 55 9.35 -18.59 11.14
C ILE A 55 8.12 -19.34 10.64
N ILE A 56 8.03 -19.66 9.35
CA ILE A 56 6.89 -20.41 8.80
C ILE A 56 6.72 -21.76 9.51
N VAL A 57 7.81 -22.48 9.75
CA VAL A 57 7.77 -23.75 10.50
C VAL A 57 7.22 -23.53 11.91
N ARG A 58 7.72 -22.52 12.63
CA ARG A 58 7.24 -22.13 13.96
C ARG A 58 5.77 -21.71 13.97
N VAL A 59 5.29 -21.11 12.89
CA VAL A 59 3.88 -20.73 12.75
C VAL A 59 3.02 -21.98 12.53
N LYS A 60 3.44 -22.88 11.62
CA LYS A 60 2.71 -24.11 11.29
C LYS A 60 2.62 -25.10 12.46
N ASN A 61 3.67 -25.22 13.26
CA ASN A 61 3.69 -26.10 14.43
C ASN A 61 3.14 -25.42 15.70
N GLY A 62 2.70 -24.16 15.61
CA GLY A 62 2.17 -23.41 16.74
C GLY A 62 3.20 -22.98 17.78
N SER A 63 4.52 -23.07 17.50
CA SER A 63 5.59 -22.73 18.44
C SER A 63 6.07 -21.26 18.36
N TYR A 64 5.33 -20.40 17.67
CA TYR A 64 5.61 -18.97 17.59
C TYR A 64 5.13 -18.24 18.86
N ASP A 65 5.85 -17.19 19.23
CA ASP A 65 5.47 -16.33 20.34
C ASP A 65 4.38 -15.34 19.88
N THR A 66 3.30 -15.27 20.65
CA THR A 66 2.17 -14.38 20.43
C THR A 66 1.94 -13.42 21.58
N SER A 67 2.80 -13.46 22.60
CA SER A 67 2.69 -12.60 23.78
C SER A 67 2.57 -11.12 23.38
N PRO A 68 1.66 -10.36 24.01
CA PRO A 68 0.80 -10.71 25.16
C PRO A 68 -0.51 -11.42 24.80
N PHE A 69 -0.75 -11.74 23.53
CA PHE A 69 -2.02 -12.26 23.06
C PHE A 69 -2.10 -13.79 23.12
N GLY A 70 -3.22 -14.31 23.62
CA GLY A 70 -3.49 -15.76 23.63
C GLY A 70 -3.82 -16.29 22.22
N LYS A 71 -3.21 -17.43 21.84
CA LYS A 71 -3.29 -17.99 20.47
C LYS A 71 -4.71 -18.31 20.00
N SER A 72 -5.57 -18.81 20.89
CA SER A 72 -6.97 -19.17 20.57
C SER A 72 -7.84 -17.98 20.13
N ARG A 73 -7.31 -16.77 20.26
CA ARG A 73 -8.02 -15.48 20.12
C ARG A 73 -7.54 -14.69 18.92
N LEU A 74 -6.46 -15.16 18.30
CA LEU A 74 -5.90 -14.57 17.11
C LEU A 74 -6.55 -15.20 15.90
N VAL A 75 -6.67 -14.41 14.82
CA VAL A 75 -6.95 -14.98 13.50
C VAL A 75 -5.91 -16.07 13.24
N PRO A 76 -6.34 -17.30 12.91
CA PRO A 76 -5.41 -18.39 12.73
C PRO A 76 -4.38 -18.03 11.65
N PRO A 77 -3.12 -18.40 11.83
CA PRO A 77 -2.11 -18.11 10.84
C PRO A 77 -2.45 -18.78 9.52
N PHE A 78 -2.07 -18.14 8.41
CA PHE A 78 -2.37 -18.61 7.05
C PHE A 78 -3.87 -18.76 6.74
N PHE A 79 -4.74 -18.05 7.46
CA PHE A 79 -6.15 -17.95 7.11
C PHE A 79 -6.31 -17.34 5.71
N ARG A 80 -6.99 -18.08 4.81
CA ARG A 80 -7.30 -17.61 3.45
C ARG A 80 -8.49 -16.65 3.52
N TYR A 81 -8.20 -15.35 3.60
CA TYR A 81 -9.23 -14.30 3.64
C TYR A 81 -9.64 -13.83 2.23
N LYS A 82 -8.71 -13.17 1.54
CA LYS A 82 -8.88 -12.65 0.19
C LYS A 82 -7.54 -12.74 -0.52
N GLU A 83 -7.55 -13.29 -1.74
CA GLU A 83 -6.37 -13.47 -2.57
C GLU A 83 -6.61 -12.77 -3.90
N GLU A 84 -5.74 -11.82 -4.24
CA GLU A 84 -5.81 -11.04 -5.48
C GLU A 84 -4.40 -10.92 -6.04
N PHE A 85 -4.24 -11.24 -7.32
CA PHE A 85 -2.95 -11.27 -8.01
C PHE A 85 -2.98 -10.36 -9.21
N GLN A 86 -1.89 -9.63 -9.43
CA GLN A 86 -1.58 -9.02 -10.71
C GLN A 86 -0.75 -9.99 -11.55
N VAL A 87 -1.12 -10.19 -12.80
CA VAL A 87 -0.46 -11.17 -13.68
C VAL A 87 0.05 -10.54 -14.96
N ALA A 88 1.20 -11.01 -15.43
CA ALA A 88 1.73 -10.69 -16.75
C ALA A 88 2.22 -12.01 -17.39
N PRO A 89 1.31 -12.79 -18.00
CA PRO A 89 1.60 -14.14 -18.50
C PRO A 89 2.78 -14.18 -19.47
N LYS A 90 2.88 -13.18 -20.36
CA LYS A 90 3.99 -13.02 -21.32
C LYS A 90 5.38 -13.06 -20.66
N TYR A 91 5.48 -12.63 -19.41
CA TYR A 91 6.73 -12.56 -18.64
C TYR A 91 6.82 -13.62 -17.54
N ARG A 92 5.85 -14.54 -17.45
CA ARG A 92 5.70 -15.51 -16.36
C ARG A 92 5.85 -14.82 -15.00
N LEU A 93 5.16 -13.69 -14.83
CA LEU A 93 5.26 -12.85 -13.65
C LEU A 93 3.90 -12.74 -12.97
N SER A 94 3.89 -12.88 -11.65
CA SER A 94 2.72 -12.61 -10.82
C SER A 94 3.10 -11.86 -9.54
N SER A 95 2.21 -11.01 -9.06
CA SER A 95 2.36 -10.33 -7.78
C SER A 95 1.11 -10.50 -6.94
N CYS A 96 1.25 -11.00 -5.70
CA CYS A 96 0.15 -11.01 -4.75
C CYS A 96 -0.06 -9.59 -4.20
N LEU A 97 -1.29 -9.08 -4.30
CA LEU A 97 -1.65 -7.77 -3.78
C LEU A 97 -2.05 -7.84 -2.32
N ILE A 98 -1.28 -7.14 -1.48
CA ILE A 98 -1.66 -6.87 -0.10
C ILE A 98 -2.22 -5.46 -0.03
N GLU A 99 -3.48 -5.31 0.35
CA GLU A 99 -4.13 -4.00 0.41
C GLU A 99 -3.32 -3.00 1.25
N LYS A 100 -3.27 -1.76 0.75
CA LYS A 100 -2.50 -0.63 1.32
C LYS A 100 -0.98 -0.81 1.32
N VAL A 101 -0.47 -1.76 0.54
CA VAL A 101 0.96 -1.99 0.31
C VAL A 101 1.32 -1.63 -1.13
N MET A 102 1.19 -0.35 -1.47
CA MET A 102 1.55 0.17 -2.80
C MET A 102 0.83 -0.54 -3.98
N THR A 103 -0.40 -1.00 -3.76
CA THR A 103 -1.17 -1.79 -4.75
C THR A 103 -1.44 -1.01 -6.03
N THR A 104 -1.78 0.28 -5.94
CA THR A 104 -2.02 1.14 -7.12
C THR A 104 -0.81 1.22 -8.05
N ILE A 105 0.40 1.32 -7.49
CA ILE A 105 1.64 1.35 -8.29
C ILE A 105 1.91 -0.03 -8.89
N THR A 106 1.62 -1.10 -8.15
CA THR A 106 1.76 -2.47 -8.67
C THR A 106 0.82 -2.70 -9.84
N GLU A 107 -0.47 -2.33 -9.72
CA GLU A 107 -1.44 -2.35 -10.82
C GLU A 107 -0.95 -1.54 -12.02
N ALA A 108 -0.41 -0.34 -11.79
CA ALA A 108 0.15 0.51 -12.84
C ALA A 108 1.35 -0.12 -13.55
N ILE A 109 2.25 -0.78 -12.82
CA ILE A 109 3.40 -1.51 -13.39
C ILE A 109 2.90 -2.66 -14.27
N PHE A 110 1.97 -3.47 -13.77
CA PHE A 110 1.43 -4.61 -14.54
C PHE A 110 0.65 -4.17 -15.77
N CYS A 111 -0.07 -3.06 -15.66
CA CYS A 111 -0.70 -2.38 -16.79
C CYS A 111 0.34 -1.93 -17.83
N TYR A 112 1.40 -1.25 -17.40
CA TYR A 112 2.46 -0.77 -18.27
C TYR A 112 3.20 -1.90 -18.99
N ILE A 113 3.56 -2.99 -18.31
CA ILE A 113 4.31 -4.10 -18.94
C ILE A 113 3.43 -4.93 -19.88
N THR A 114 2.12 -5.00 -19.62
CA THR A 114 1.18 -5.76 -20.47
C THR A 114 0.75 -4.95 -21.68
N ASN A 115 0.55 -3.63 -21.51
CA ASN A 115 0.05 -2.74 -22.56
C ASN A 115 0.87 -1.43 -22.66
N THR A 116 2.18 -1.58 -22.91
CA THR A 116 3.13 -0.45 -22.93
C THR A 116 2.77 0.60 -23.97
N THR A 117 2.39 0.18 -25.18
CA THR A 117 2.09 1.10 -26.29
C THR A 117 0.90 1.98 -25.96
N GLU A 118 -0.20 1.40 -25.46
CA GLU A 118 -1.40 2.17 -25.15
C GLU A 118 -1.22 3.04 -23.90
N PHE A 119 -0.50 2.54 -22.89
CA PHE A 119 -0.17 3.30 -21.68
C PHE A 119 0.62 4.57 -22.02
N MET A 120 1.63 4.45 -22.89
CA MET A 120 2.45 5.58 -23.36
C MET A 120 1.69 6.51 -24.29
N ALA A 121 0.87 5.97 -25.21
CA ALA A 121 0.06 6.77 -26.12
C ALA A 121 -0.94 7.67 -25.38
N ASN A 122 -1.44 7.23 -24.22
CA ASN A 122 -2.32 7.99 -23.34
C ASN A 122 -1.56 8.87 -22.33
N GLN A 123 -0.24 9.07 -22.50
CA GLN A 123 0.60 9.92 -21.64
C GLN A 123 0.49 9.59 -20.14
N ARG A 124 0.29 8.30 -19.83
CA ARG A 124 0.17 7.83 -18.45
C ARG A 124 1.56 7.74 -17.82
N THR A 125 1.63 7.89 -16.50
CA THR A 125 2.85 7.68 -15.74
C THR A 125 2.55 6.85 -14.51
N ILE A 126 3.38 5.84 -14.24
CA ILE A 126 3.19 4.92 -13.11
C ILE A 126 3.04 5.67 -11.78
N SER A 127 3.83 6.73 -11.56
CA SER A 127 3.83 7.51 -10.32
C SER A 127 2.60 8.41 -10.13
N THR A 128 1.83 8.69 -11.18
CA THR A 128 0.66 9.56 -11.13
C THR A 128 -0.66 8.78 -11.18
N GLU A 129 -0.59 7.45 -11.26
CA GLU A 129 -1.77 6.58 -11.19
C GLU A 129 -2.46 6.68 -9.83
N VAL A 130 -3.78 6.81 -9.87
CA VAL A 130 -4.65 6.80 -8.69
C VAL A 130 -5.73 5.75 -8.87
N TYR A 131 -6.10 5.09 -7.78
CA TYR A 131 -7.05 3.98 -7.80
C TYR A 131 -8.36 4.29 -8.56
N ALA A 132 -8.92 5.49 -8.37
CA ALA A 132 -10.17 5.90 -9.00
C ALA A 132 -10.09 6.13 -10.52
N LYS A 133 -8.89 6.29 -11.08
CA LYS A 133 -8.67 6.60 -12.51
C LYS A 133 -7.62 5.67 -13.12
N ARG A 134 -7.52 4.44 -12.62
CA ARG A 134 -6.54 3.45 -13.08
C ARG A 134 -6.77 3.07 -14.54
N PHE A 135 -5.70 3.06 -15.33
CA PHE A 135 -5.80 2.89 -16.79
C PHE A 135 -6.32 1.49 -17.19
N CYS A 136 -5.69 0.41 -16.71
CA CYS A 136 -6.08 -0.95 -17.08
C CYS A 136 -7.16 -1.58 -16.19
N ALA A 137 -7.69 -0.86 -15.20
CA ALA A 137 -8.66 -1.40 -14.23
C ALA A 137 -8.28 -2.81 -13.72
N ASP A 138 -9.14 -3.80 -13.93
CA ASP A 138 -8.95 -5.19 -13.46
C ASP A 138 -8.44 -6.14 -14.56
N GLN A 139 -7.96 -5.64 -15.70
CA GLN A 139 -7.55 -6.48 -16.85
C GLN A 139 -6.47 -7.51 -16.50
N ASN A 140 -5.61 -7.20 -15.52
CA ASN A 140 -4.52 -8.07 -15.07
C ASN A 140 -4.80 -8.69 -13.69
N ALA A 141 -6.02 -8.57 -13.17
CA ALA A 141 -6.38 -9.07 -11.87
C ALA A 141 -6.88 -10.52 -11.96
N VAL A 142 -6.30 -11.40 -11.15
CA VAL A 142 -6.78 -12.76 -10.94
C VAL A 142 -7.11 -12.94 -9.47
N LEU A 143 -8.33 -13.38 -9.19
CA LEU A 143 -8.75 -13.71 -7.84
C LEU A 143 -8.43 -15.17 -7.55
N TRP A 144 -8.02 -15.45 -6.31
CA TRP A 144 -7.71 -16.79 -5.81
C TRP A 144 -6.45 -17.42 -6.41
N TYR A 145 -5.68 -18.09 -5.55
CA TYR A 145 -4.45 -18.75 -5.98
C TYR A 145 -4.71 -19.90 -6.95
N ASP A 146 -5.85 -20.57 -6.82
CA ASP A 146 -6.17 -21.75 -7.62
C ASP A 146 -6.38 -21.37 -9.11
N LEU A 147 -7.02 -20.22 -9.38
CA LEU A 147 -7.21 -19.71 -10.75
C LEU A 147 -5.93 -19.13 -11.36
N LEU A 148 -4.93 -18.79 -10.54
CA LEU A 148 -3.65 -18.28 -11.03
C LEU A 148 -2.92 -19.30 -11.91
N GLN A 149 -3.09 -20.60 -11.62
CA GLN A 149 -2.44 -21.68 -12.36
C GLN A 149 -2.97 -21.80 -13.79
N ASP A 150 -4.23 -21.43 -14.03
CA ASP A 150 -4.85 -21.45 -15.35
C ASP A 150 -4.38 -20.28 -16.24
N VAL A 151 -3.88 -19.20 -15.62
CA VAL A 151 -3.53 -17.94 -16.31
C VAL A 151 -2.03 -17.78 -16.49
N VAL A 152 -1.22 -18.26 -15.54
CA VAL A 152 0.24 -18.14 -15.57
C VAL A 152 0.88 -19.48 -15.23
N GLU A 153 1.85 -19.89 -16.04
CA GLU A 153 2.64 -21.12 -15.86
C GLU A 153 3.17 -21.30 -14.42
N GLU A 154 3.36 -22.55 -14.00
CA GLU A 154 3.91 -22.88 -12.68
C GLU A 154 5.34 -22.35 -12.48
N SER A 155 6.17 -22.34 -13.53
CA SER A 155 7.55 -21.82 -13.52
C SER A 155 7.63 -20.29 -13.54
N ARG A 156 6.70 -19.62 -12.87
CA ARG A 156 6.61 -18.15 -12.79
C ARG A 156 7.44 -17.57 -11.65
N ILE A 157 7.86 -16.33 -11.84
CA ILE A 157 8.33 -15.49 -10.75
C ILE A 157 7.11 -14.93 -10.04
N GLN A 158 7.00 -15.21 -8.74
CA GLN A 158 5.93 -14.69 -7.89
C GLN A 158 6.52 -13.89 -6.74
N TYR A 159 6.03 -12.67 -6.55
CA TYR A 159 6.47 -11.80 -5.45
C TYR A 159 5.28 -11.13 -4.75
N SER A 160 5.55 -10.54 -3.60
CA SER A 160 4.62 -9.66 -2.91
C SER A 160 5.41 -8.47 -2.40
N VAL A 161 4.83 -7.28 -2.47
CA VAL A 161 5.37 -6.13 -1.77
C VAL A 161 4.90 -6.21 -0.32
N VAL A 162 5.80 -5.91 0.61
CA VAL A 162 5.50 -5.73 2.03
C VAL A 162 5.84 -4.30 2.42
N ARG A 163 5.10 -3.74 3.37
CA ARG A 163 5.31 -2.39 3.92
C ARG A 163 5.33 -2.47 5.43
N ASP A 164 5.94 -1.48 6.07
CA ASP A 164 5.89 -1.32 7.52
C ASP A 164 4.43 -1.41 8.03
N PRO A 165 4.16 -2.22 9.07
CA PRO A 165 2.80 -2.43 9.57
C PRO A 165 2.10 -1.15 10.05
N ILE A 166 2.82 -0.20 10.64
CA ILE A 166 2.24 1.04 11.17
C ILE A 166 1.78 1.91 10.01
N ASP A 167 2.65 2.09 9.03
CA ASP A 167 2.37 2.81 7.79
C ASP A 167 1.14 2.25 7.04
N ARG A 168 1.05 0.92 6.96
CA ARG A 168 -0.09 0.23 6.36
C ARG A 168 -1.37 0.50 7.14
N PHE A 169 -1.32 0.41 8.47
CA PHE A 169 -2.45 0.70 9.34
C PHE A 169 -2.94 2.15 9.17
N LEU A 170 -2.03 3.12 9.21
CA LEU A 170 -2.37 4.54 9.04
C LEU A 170 -3.01 4.80 7.67
N SER A 171 -2.45 4.22 6.60
CA SER A 171 -3.02 4.34 5.26
C SER A 171 -4.42 3.73 5.16
N GLY A 172 -4.66 2.59 5.82
CA GLY A 172 -5.97 1.96 5.90
C GLY A 172 -6.98 2.78 6.70
N PHE A 173 -6.59 3.30 7.86
CA PHE A 173 -7.43 4.13 8.71
C PHE A 173 -7.87 5.42 8.01
N VAL A 174 -6.92 6.16 7.42
CA VAL A 174 -7.22 7.39 6.67
C VAL A 174 -8.13 7.09 5.49
N ASP A 175 -7.87 6.01 4.75
CA ASP A 175 -8.69 5.64 3.61
C ASP A 175 -10.12 5.30 4.02
N LYS A 176 -10.30 4.35 4.95
CA LYS A 176 -11.63 3.83 5.30
C LYS A 176 -12.41 4.77 6.21
N CYS A 177 -11.80 5.27 7.27
CA CYS A 177 -12.50 6.04 8.31
C CYS A 177 -12.63 7.53 7.97
N ILE A 178 -11.61 8.12 7.32
CA ILE A 178 -11.63 9.56 7.00
C ILE A 178 -12.16 9.76 5.58
N LYS A 179 -11.50 9.19 4.56
CA LYS A 179 -11.81 9.48 3.16
C LYS A 179 -13.13 8.88 2.68
N TYR A 180 -13.40 7.62 2.99
CA TYR A 180 -14.67 6.97 2.63
C TYR A 180 -15.79 7.23 3.64
N GLY A 181 -15.53 8.01 4.70
CA GLY A 181 -16.53 8.45 5.64
C GLY A 181 -17.20 7.31 6.39
N TYR A 182 -16.50 6.20 6.67
CA TYR A 182 -17.01 5.23 7.64
C TYR A 182 -17.13 5.97 8.99
N CYS A 183 -18.37 6.22 9.42
CA CYS A 183 -18.76 7.09 10.54
C CYS A 183 -18.77 8.62 10.28
N ASN A 184 -18.69 9.09 9.03
CA ASN A 184 -18.64 10.51 8.66
C ASN A 184 -17.72 11.37 9.55
N PHE A 185 -16.54 10.84 9.91
CA PHE A 185 -15.62 11.55 10.79
C PHE A 185 -15.12 12.86 10.21
N THR A 186 -15.10 13.04 8.89
CA THR A 186 -14.64 14.29 8.29
C THR A 186 -15.43 15.52 8.76
N ASP A 187 -16.75 15.36 8.94
CA ASP A 187 -17.63 16.48 9.31
C ASP A 187 -17.96 16.50 10.81
N HIS A 188 -18.01 15.32 11.43
CA HIS A 188 -18.55 15.16 12.78
C HIS A 188 -17.54 14.58 13.78
N PHE A 189 -16.23 14.53 13.48
CA PHE A 189 -15.23 13.93 14.39
C PHE A 189 -15.39 14.42 15.84
N ASP A 190 -15.58 15.73 16.02
CA ASP A 190 -15.68 16.38 17.33
C ASP A 190 -17.00 16.07 18.07
N GLU A 191 -17.99 15.51 17.38
CA GLU A 191 -19.25 15.04 17.97
C GLU A 191 -19.12 13.62 18.56
N TYR A 192 -18.08 12.88 18.17
CA TYR A 192 -17.84 11.53 18.68
C TYR A 192 -17.07 11.54 20.00
N ILE A 193 -17.52 10.71 20.93
CA ILE A 193 -16.72 10.34 22.10
C ILE A 193 -15.75 9.23 21.69
N ILE A 194 -14.47 9.56 21.58
CA ILE A 194 -13.42 8.61 21.19
C ILE A 194 -12.91 7.84 22.40
N VAL A 195 -13.46 6.64 22.61
CA VAL A 195 -13.00 5.70 23.64
C VAL A 195 -11.66 5.10 23.22
N ARG A 196 -10.62 5.32 24.02
CA ARG A 196 -9.25 4.89 23.69
C ARG A 196 -8.82 3.70 24.54
N TYR A 197 -8.68 2.56 23.89
CA TYR A 197 -8.06 1.41 24.54
C TYR A 197 -6.56 1.65 24.82
N ARG A 198 -6.16 1.51 26.09
CA ARG A 198 -4.75 1.52 26.49
C ARG A 198 -4.27 0.10 26.75
N LYS A 199 -3.04 -0.22 26.38
CA LYS A 199 -2.42 -1.51 26.73
C LYS A 199 -2.13 -1.55 28.24
N GLY A 200 -2.28 -2.73 28.85
CA GLY A 200 -1.92 -2.98 30.26
C GLY A 200 -3.03 -3.69 31.05
N PRO A 201 -2.77 -4.06 32.32
CA PRO A 201 -3.70 -4.84 33.15
C PRO A 201 -5.05 -4.14 33.38
N HIS A 202 -5.10 -2.81 33.25
CA HIS A 202 -6.31 -2.00 33.43
C HIS A 202 -6.89 -1.45 32.11
N GLY A 203 -6.38 -1.88 30.96
CA GLY A 203 -6.82 -1.38 29.66
C GLY A 203 -8.30 -1.63 29.39
N VAL A 204 -8.74 -2.85 29.68
CA VAL A 204 -10.12 -3.28 29.48
C VAL A 204 -11.05 -2.64 30.51
N SER A 205 -10.63 -2.56 31.77
CA SER A 205 -11.45 -1.93 32.81
C SER A 205 -11.65 -0.43 32.55
N GLN A 206 -10.62 0.27 32.07
CA GLN A 206 -10.75 1.68 31.68
C GLN A 206 -11.77 1.87 30.55
N VAL A 207 -11.76 0.98 29.54
CA VAL A 207 -12.74 1.03 28.46
C VAL A 207 -14.15 0.70 28.97
N ALA A 208 -14.29 -0.29 29.84
CA ALA A 208 -15.57 -0.66 30.44
C ALA A 208 -16.16 0.51 31.26
N ASP A 209 -15.35 1.19 32.07
CA ASP A 209 -15.75 2.35 32.87
C ASP A 209 -16.13 3.56 31.99
N GLU A 210 -15.37 3.79 30.92
CA GLU A 210 -15.66 4.88 29.96
C GLU A 210 -16.97 4.61 29.21
N LEU A 211 -17.20 3.36 28.77
CA LEU A 211 -18.45 2.95 28.14
C LEU A 211 -19.63 3.05 29.11
N ASP A 212 -19.47 2.59 30.36
CA ASP A 212 -20.49 2.72 31.40
C ASP A 212 -20.90 4.18 31.62
N SER A 213 -19.91 5.08 31.67
CA SER A 213 -20.13 6.53 31.79
C SER A 213 -20.85 7.13 30.58
N ILE A 214 -20.54 6.66 29.37
CA ILE A 214 -21.26 7.06 28.15
C ILE A 214 -22.71 6.60 28.21
N PHE A 215 -22.94 5.33 28.56
CA PHE A 215 -24.27 4.74 28.63
C PHE A 215 -25.13 5.33 29.75
N LEU A 216 -24.52 5.66 30.89
CA LEU A 216 -25.18 6.38 31.97
C LEU A 216 -25.69 7.74 31.48
N ARG A 217 -24.85 8.53 30.78
CA ARG A 217 -25.25 9.82 30.21
C ARG A 217 -26.33 9.68 29.15
N ALA A 218 -26.35 8.57 28.42
CA ALA A 218 -27.39 8.24 27.45
C ALA A 218 -28.70 7.74 28.10
N GLY A 219 -28.75 7.57 29.42
CA GLY A 219 -29.94 7.13 30.15
C GLY A 219 -30.20 5.62 30.08
N ILE A 220 -29.19 4.81 29.74
CA ILE A 220 -29.34 3.34 29.71
C ILE A 220 -29.51 2.80 31.15
N PRO A 221 -30.52 1.96 31.41
CA PRO A 221 -30.77 1.36 32.72
C PRO A 221 -29.56 0.67 33.33
N TYR A 222 -29.44 0.76 34.66
CA TYR A 222 -28.29 0.25 35.39
C TYR A 222 -28.05 -1.25 35.20
N ASP A 223 -29.10 -2.06 35.19
CA ASP A 223 -29.05 -3.51 35.00
C ASP A 223 -28.43 -3.90 33.64
N ILE A 224 -28.79 -3.19 32.57
CA ILE A 224 -28.21 -3.40 31.23
C ILE A 224 -26.73 -2.99 31.21
N ARG A 225 -26.40 -1.82 31.75
CA ARG A 225 -25.02 -1.34 31.76
C ARG A 225 -24.11 -2.22 32.62
N LYS A 226 -24.61 -2.65 33.77
CA LYS A 226 -23.94 -3.58 34.69
C LYS A 226 -23.62 -4.89 33.97
N GLU A 227 -24.58 -5.49 33.28
CA GLU A 227 -24.35 -6.72 32.51
C GLU A 227 -23.26 -6.51 31.44
N ILE A 228 -23.30 -5.42 30.68
CA ILE A 228 -22.27 -5.10 29.68
C ILE A 228 -20.89 -4.94 30.33
N HIS A 229 -20.82 -4.19 31.43
CA HIS A 229 -19.57 -3.95 32.17
C HIS A 229 -18.98 -5.26 32.71
N GLU A 230 -19.80 -6.10 33.35
CA GLU A 230 -19.40 -7.42 33.85
C GLU A 230 -18.95 -8.35 32.72
N GLN A 231 -19.62 -8.34 31.56
CA GLN A 231 -19.19 -9.12 30.40
C GLN A 231 -17.86 -8.63 29.80
N LEU A 232 -17.64 -7.31 29.71
CA LEU A 232 -16.37 -6.73 29.25
C LEU A 232 -15.21 -7.09 30.20
N LEU A 233 -15.48 -7.19 31.50
CA LEU A 233 -14.51 -7.58 32.53
C LEU A 233 -14.40 -9.09 32.72
N SER A 234 -15.31 -9.87 32.16
CA SER A 234 -15.28 -11.31 32.31
C SER A 234 -13.98 -11.88 31.75
N GLU A 235 -13.51 -12.97 32.35
CA GLU A 235 -12.31 -13.66 31.87
C GLU A 235 -12.43 -14.01 30.39
N LEU A 236 -13.63 -14.23 29.85
CA LEU A 236 -13.83 -14.50 28.42
C LEU A 236 -13.44 -13.32 27.52
N TYR A 237 -13.60 -12.07 27.96
CA TYR A 237 -13.34 -10.85 27.17
C TYR A 237 -11.96 -10.20 27.47
N LEU A 238 -11.46 -10.31 28.71
CA LEU A 238 -10.04 -10.14 29.04
C LEU A 238 -9.18 -11.17 28.28
N ASN A 239 -9.73 -12.39 28.14
CA ASN A 239 -9.35 -13.39 27.17
C ASN A 239 -9.90 -13.13 25.76
N ILE A 240 -10.07 -11.88 25.28
CA ILE A 240 -10.13 -11.54 23.84
C ILE A 240 -9.13 -10.43 23.52
N LEU A 241 -8.90 -9.48 24.45
CA LEU A 241 -8.05 -8.29 24.28
C LEU A 241 -6.55 -8.45 24.64
N GLY A 242 -6.10 -9.66 24.98
CA GLY A 242 -4.72 -9.95 25.40
C GLY A 242 -4.34 -9.44 26.79
N CYS A 243 -5.32 -9.16 27.65
CA CYS A 243 -5.10 -8.60 28.99
C CYS A 243 -5.33 -9.66 30.08
N THR A 244 -4.42 -10.63 30.17
CA THR A 244 -4.25 -11.43 31.40
C THR A 244 -2.78 -11.38 31.78
N SER A 245 -2.55 -11.06 33.05
CA SER A 245 -1.31 -10.64 33.69
C SER A 245 -0.08 -11.52 33.45
N PHE A 246 1.09 -10.87 33.52
CA PHE A 246 2.39 -11.48 33.82
C PHE A 246 2.36 -12.25 35.14
#